data_AF-A0A0F6SHF6-F1
#
_entry.id   AF-A0A0F6SHF6-F1
#
_cell.length_a   1.000
_cell.length_b   1.000
_cell.length_c   1.000
_cell.angle_alpha   90.00
_cell.angle_beta   90.00
_cell.angle_gamma   90.00
#
_symmetry.space_group_name_H-M   'P 1'
#
loop_
_entity.id
_entity.type
_entity.pdbx_description
1 polymer ?
#
loop_
_entity_poly.entity_id
_entity_poly.type
_entity_poly.pdbx_seq_one_letter_code
_entity_poly.pdbx_strand_id
1 'polypeptide(L)'
;MVRSFALLMLVLVGCSPAPRATSDASASRDASTSTRCVAPEGVSASPRTIDEVVALINALPSPVTIPCFLEALDRPLYVEATLSRVSAQPAFGERSPRIFLFVGDLVLSIVPDGEGAPLLEMSEFVEETRSRKAELHMPIATPVSSAAPYERVLYETGTTCGGCHRSEERDETIDFTDAFVSGALRPRDDDLVDLDALRSEWLACSPQEEPDRCAMLEALFAHGLVAHRSFPEHIPTL
;
A
#
# COMPACT_ATOMS: atom_id res chain seq x y z
N MET A 1 -73.02 -9.14 -40.52
CA MET A 1 -72.69 -8.60 -41.85
C MET A 1 -71.19 -8.74 -42.06
N VAL A 2 -70.79 -9.42 -43.16
CA VAL A 2 -69.52 -9.34 -43.92
C VAL A 2 -68.21 -9.53 -43.12
N ARG A 3 -67.64 -10.73 -42.94
CA ARG A 3 -66.76 -11.52 -43.86
C ARG A 3 -66.00 -10.72 -44.93
N SER A 4 -64.71 -10.48 -44.72
CA SER A 4 -63.72 -10.30 -45.79
C SER A 4 -62.51 -11.22 -45.57
N PHE A 5 -62.30 -12.06 -46.58
CA PHE A 5 -61.11 -12.88 -46.82
C PHE A 5 -59.99 -11.97 -47.36
N ALA A 6 -58.74 -12.21 -46.97
CA ALA A 6 -57.59 -11.90 -47.80
C ALA A 6 -56.52 -12.98 -47.66
N LEU A 7 -56.10 -13.44 -48.84
CA LEU A 7 -55.35 -14.63 -49.18
C LEU A 7 -53.82 -14.36 -49.09
N LEU A 8 -53.10 -15.34 -48.54
CA LEU A 8 -51.81 -15.91 -48.98
C LEU A 8 -50.84 -15.04 -49.81
N MET A 9 -49.58 -14.95 -49.35
CA MET A 9 -48.41 -15.19 -50.21
C MET A 9 -47.21 -15.58 -49.33
N LEU A 10 -46.81 -16.85 -49.46
CA LEU A 10 -45.62 -17.45 -48.87
C LEU A 10 -44.45 -17.20 -49.83
N VAL A 11 -43.43 -16.47 -49.40
CA VAL A 11 -42.16 -16.36 -50.14
C VAL A 11 -41.06 -16.97 -49.29
N LEU A 12 -40.64 -18.17 -49.68
CA LEU A 12 -39.45 -18.86 -49.19
C LEU A 12 -38.23 -18.31 -49.93
N VAL A 13 -37.40 -17.52 -49.25
CA VAL A 13 -36.02 -17.25 -49.68
C VAL A 13 -35.10 -17.97 -48.73
N GLY A 14 -34.50 -19.06 -49.22
CA GLY A 14 -33.37 -19.71 -48.57
C GLY A 14 -32.09 -18.90 -48.81
N CYS A 15 -31.32 -18.69 -47.76
CA CYS A 15 -29.92 -18.28 -47.83
C CYS A 15 -29.09 -19.23 -46.95
N SER A 16 -28.04 -19.76 -47.57
CA SER A 16 -27.10 -20.76 -47.06
C SER A 16 -26.42 -20.37 -45.74
N PRO A 17 -26.00 -21.35 -44.92
CA PRO A 17 -25.17 -21.09 -43.76
C PRO A 17 -23.78 -20.62 -44.20
N ALA A 18 -23.36 -19.46 -43.69
CA ALA A 18 -22.01 -18.95 -43.83
C ALA A 18 -20.99 -19.92 -43.18
N PRO A 19 -19.78 -20.05 -43.74
CA PRO A 19 -18.73 -20.86 -43.13
C PRO A 19 -18.37 -20.31 -41.76
N ARG A 20 -18.46 -21.15 -40.73
CA ARG A 20 -17.93 -20.86 -39.39
C ARG A 20 -16.42 -20.68 -39.51
N ALA A 21 -15.97 -19.44 -39.38
CA ALA A 21 -14.59 -19.17 -39.03
C ALA A 21 -14.35 -19.80 -37.64
N THR A 22 -13.62 -20.91 -37.62
CA THR A 22 -12.96 -21.42 -36.42
C THR A 22 -11.94 -20.38 -36.00
N SER A 23 -12.39 -19.45 -35.15
CA SER A 23 -11.51 -18.65 -34.32
C SER A 23 -10.91 -19.60 -33.29
N ASP A 24 -9.79 -20.23 -33.65
CA ASP A 24 -8.79 -20.65 -32.68
C ASP A 24 -8.14 -19.37 -32.12
N ALA A 25 -8.93 -18.62 -31.36
CA ALA A 25 -8.40 -17.71 -30.36
C ALA A 25 -7.84 -18.61 -29.26
N SER A 26 -6.62 -19.10 -29.51
CA SER A 26 -5.68 -19.42 -28.46
C SER A 26 -5.57 -18.16 -27.61
N ALA A 27 -6.40 -18.12 -26.57
CA ALA A 27 -6.21 -17.23 -25.46
C ALA A 27 -4.88 -17.66 -24.85
N SER A 28 -3.78 -17.06 -25.33
CA SER A 28 -2.62 -16.82 -24.50
C SER A 28 -3.12 -15.92 -23.39
N ARG A 29 -3.71 -16.57 -22.37
CA ARG A 29 -3.62 -16.06 -21.01
C ARG A 29 -2.11 -15.97 -20.82
N ASP A 30 -1.57 -14.77 -21.00
CA ASP A 30 -0.38 -14.39 -20.28
C ASP A 30 -0.77 -14.59 -18.81
N ALA A 31 -0.52 -15.80 -18.33
CA ALA A 31 -0.19 -16.02 -16.96
C ALA A 31 1.05 -15.16 -16.76
N SER A 32 0.82 -13.89 -16.43
CA SER A 32 1.72 -13.07 -15.65
C SER A 32 2.02 -13.91 -14.41
N THR A 33 2.99 -14.81 -14.52
CA THR A 33 3.76 -15.30 -13.38
C THR A 33 4.26 -14.03 -12.74
N SER A 34 3.54 -13.60 -11.70
CA SER A 34 3.94 -12.50 -10.84
C SER A 34 5.41 -12.76 -10.48
N THR A 35 6.29 -11.91 -10.99
CA THR A 35 7.69 -11.91 -10.60
C THR A 35 7.68 -11.54 -9.11
N ARG A 36 7.98 -12.52 -8.25
CA ARG A 36 8.08 -12.27 -6.80
C ARG A 36 8.96 -11.05 -6.55
N CYS A 37 8.50 -10.18 -5.66
CA CYS A 37 9.27 -9.02 -5.28
C CYS A 37 10.29 -9.42 -4.22
N VAL A 38 11.53 -9.59 -4.65
CA VAL A 38 12.65 -10.00 -3.79
C VAL A 38 13.77 -8.99 -3.95
N ALA A 39 14.34 -8.52 -2.83
CA ALA A 39 15.51 -7.66 -2.86
C ALA A 39 16.67 -8.38 -3.58
N PRO A 40 17.34 -7.73 -4.56
CA PRO A 40 18.48 -8.33 -5.22
C PRO A 40 19.68 -8.47 -4.26
N GLU A 41 20.63 -9.34 -4.61
CA GLU A 41 21.85 -9.54 -3.83
C GLU A 41 22.59 -8.21 -3.60
N GLY A 42 23.00 -7.95 -2.35
CA GLY A 42 23.69 -6.73 -1.96
C GLY A 42 22.78 -5.56 -1.57
N VAL A 43 21.45 -5.69 -1.71
CA VAL A 43 20.46 -4.72 -1.23
C VAL A 43 19.76 -5.28 0.01
N SER A 44 19.70 -4.49 1.08
CA SER A 44 19.04 -4.89 2.32
C SER A 44 17.52 -4.99 2.14
N ALA A 45 16.94 -6.11 2.55
CA ALA A 45 15.49 -6.29 2.71
C ALA A 45 14.98 -5.86 4.11
N SER A 46 15.85 -5.33 4.96
CA SER A 46 15.55 -4.79 6.29
C SER A 46 15.95 -3.30 6.38
N PRO A 47 15.30 -2.39 5.61
CA PRO A 47 15.70 -0.97 5.58
C PRO A 47 15.44 -0.30 6.93
N ARG A 48 16.47 0.33 7.51
CA ARG A 48 16.45 0.99 8.82
C ARG A 48 16.44 2.51 8.74
N THR A 49 16.58 3.06 7.54
CA THR A 49 16.53 4.50 7.27
C THR A 49 15.63 4.78 6.06
N ILE A 50 15.19 6.02 5.91
CA ILE A 50 14.42 6.45 4.73
C ILE A 50 15.24 6.26 3.44
N ASP A 51 16.54 6.53 3.47
CA ASP A 51 17.44 6.29 2.32
C ASP A 51 17.55 4.80 1.97
N GLU A 52 17.58 3.91 2.95
CA GLU A 52 17.58 2.46 2.68
C GLU A 52 16.25 1.99 2.08
N VAL A 53 15.11 2.59 2.45
CA VAL A 53 13.82 2.35 1.78
C VAL A 53 13.88 2.78 0.32
N VAL A 54 14.40 3.97 0.03
CA VAL A 54 14.59 4.47 -1.35
C VAL A 54 15.49 3.53 -2.14
N ALA A 55 16.60 3.08 -1.55
CA ALA A 55 17.52 2.14 -2.18
C ALA A 55 16.82 0.80 -2.50
N LEU A 56 16.04 0.25 -1.57
CA LEU A 56 15.28 -0.97 -1.79
C LEU A 56 14.23 -0.79 -2.90
N ILE A 57 13.43 0.27 -2.85
CA ILE A 57 12.42 0.58 -3.89
C ILE A 57 13.08 0.67 -5.27
N ASN A 58 14.19 1.41 -5.39
CA ASN A 58 14.89 1.57 -6.67
C ASN A 58 15.51 0.26 -7.20
N ALA A 59 15.74 -0.73 -6.33
CA ALA A 59 16.30 -2.02 -6.69
C ALA A 59 15.24 -3.08 -7.04
N LEU A 60 13.98 -2.87 -6.66
CA LEU A 60 12.89 -3.82 -6.91
C LEU A 60 12.38 -3.75 -8.36
N PRO A 61 11.77 -4.84 -8.87
CA PRO A 61 11.17 -4.84 -10.20
C PRO A 61 10.10 -3.74 -10.34
N SER A 62 10.25 -2.86 -11.32
CA SER A 62 9.29 -1.80 -11.59
C SER A 62 8.07 -2.31 -12.38
N PRO A 63 6.88 -1.73 -12.18
CA PRO A 63 6.57 -0.71 -11.17
C PRO A 63 6.47 -1.32 -9.76
N VAL A 64 7.05 -0.64 -8.78
CA VAL A 64 7.01 -1.09 -7.38
C VAL A 64 5.70 -0.64 -6.76
N THR A 65 4.88 -1.59 -6.32
CA THR A 65 3.64 -1.36 -5.54
C THR A 65 3.92 -1.54 -4.04
N ILE A 66 3.01 -1.10 -3.16
CA ILE A 66 3.15 -1.39 -1.72
C ILE A 66 3.15 -2.91 -1.46
N PRO A 67 2.24 -3.73 -2.04
CA PRO A 67 2.34 -5.18 -1.91
C PRO A 67 3.71 -5.75 -2.33
N CYS A 68 4.26 -5.27 -3.45
CA CYS A 68 5.59 -5.67 -3.90
C CYS A 68 6.69 -5.32 -2.88
N PHE A 69 6.65 -4.10 -2.35
CA PHE A 69 7.58 -3.66 -1.32
C PHE A 69 7.47 -4.51 -0.04
N LEU A 70 6.25 -4.80 0.44
CA LEU A 70 6.01 -5.64 1.61
C LEU A 70 6.47 -7.09 1.42
N GLU A 71 6.24 -7.66 0.24
CA GLU A 71 6.73 -9.00 -0.11
C GLU A 71 8.26 -9.06 0.01
N ALA A 72 8.95 -8.00 -0.41
CA ALA A 72 10.41 -7.94 -0.42
C ALA A 72 11.05 -7.77 0.96
N LEU A 73 10.30 -7.38 1.99
CA LEU A 73 10.83 -7.17 3.33
C LEU A 73 11.19 -8.50 4.03
N ASP A 74 12.32 -8.48 4.73
CA ASP A 74 12.75 -9.58 5.59
C ASP A 74 11.72 -9.87 6.69
N ARG A 75 11.69 -11.13 7.12
CA ARG A 75 10.76 -11.63 8.14
C ARG A 75 11.51 -11.96 9.43
N PRO A 76 10.87 -11.84 10.61
CA PRO A 76 9.47 -11.47 10.84
C PRO A 76 9.16 -9.99 10.60
N LEU A 77 7.94 -9.69 10.12
CA LEU A 77 7.40 -8.34 10.21
C LEU A 77 6.82 -8.11 11.59
N TYR A 78 7.29 -7.06 12.26
CA TYR A 78 6.72 -6.59 13.51
C TYR A 78 5.71 -5.49 13.22
N VAL A 79 4.47 -5.65 13.69
CA VAL A 79 3.39 -4.73 13.34
C VAL A 79 2.52 -4.33 14.54
N GLU A 80 1.86 -3.18 14.41
CA GLU A 80 0.75 -2.75 15.25
C GLU A 80 -0.28 -2.05 14.36
N ALA A 81 -1.56 -2.38 14.52
CA ALA A 81 -2.63 -1.85 13.69
C ALA A 81 -3.57 -0.96 14.51
N THR A 82 -4.16 0.06 13.87
CA THR A 82 -5.04 1.02 14.53
C THR A 82 -6.21 1.46 13.65
N LEU A 83 -7.33 1.78 14.28
CA LEU A 83 -8.53 2.40 13.69
C LEU A 83 -8.48 3.93 13.69
N SER A 84 -7.39 4.54 14.17
CA SER A 84 -7.32 5.99 14.29
C SER A 84 -7.50 6.69 12.94
N ARG A 85 -8.43 7.65 12.92
CA ARG A 85 -8.71 8.49 11.76
C ARG A 85 -8.03 9.85 11.84
N VAL A 86 -7.33 10.14 12.94
CA VAL A 86 -6.63 11.40 13.14
C VAL A 86 -5.20 11.22 12.60
N SER A 87 -5.05 11.31 11.29
CA SER A 87 -3.78 11.16 10.60
C SER A 87 -3.83 11.70 9.17
N ALA A 88 -2.67 11.98 8.57
CA ALA A 88 -2.51 12.17 7.13
C ALA A 88 -2.85 10.90 6.33
N GLN A 89 -2.69 9.71 6.93
CA GLN A 89 -3.21 8.43 6.45
C GLN A 89 -4.25 7.85 7.44
N PRO A 90 -5.51 8.28 7.37
CA PRO A 90 -6.54 7.77 8.27
C PRO A 90 -6.86 6.30 7.99
N ALA A 91 -7.16 5.53 9.04
CA ALA A 91 -7.68 4.17 8.87
C ALA A 91 -9.02 4.17 8.11
N PHE A 92 -9.20 3.21 7.21
CA PHE A 92 -10.43 3.05 6.42
C PHE A 92 -11.39 2.03 7.04
N GLY A 93 -11.72 2.25 8.32
CA GLY A 93 -12.60 1.38 9.09
C GLY A 93 -11.94 0.09 9.57
N GLU A 94 -12.74 -0.76 10.22
CA GLU A 94 -12.25 -1.98 10.91
C GLU A 94 -11.63 -3.01 9.97
N ARG A 95 -12.09 -3.04 8.71
CA ARG A 95 -11.61 -3.98 7.69
C ARG A 95 -10.29 -3.56 7.02
N SER A 96 -9.92 -2.29 7.17
CA SER A 96 -8.74 -1.69 6.56
C SER A 96 -8.06 -0.73 7.55
N PRO A 97 -7.58 -1.25 8.69
CA PRO A 97 -6.90 -0.41 9.68
C PRO A 97 -5.61 0.14 9.09
N ARG A 98 -5.12 1.22 9.70
CA ARG A 98 -3.75 1.67 9.46
C ARG A 98 -2.79 0.70 10.14
N ILE A 99 -1.73 0.30 9.46
CA ILE A 99 -0.78 -0.71 9.94
C ILE A 99 0.60 -0.08 10.01
N PHE A 100 1.19 -0.07 11.19
CA PHE A 100 2.59 0.29 11.40
C PHE A 100 3.47 -0.96 11.29
N LEU A 101 4.62 -0.84 10.63
CA LEU A 101 5.65 -1.85 10.56
C LEU A 101 6.94 -1.32 11.19
N PHE A 102 7.57 -2.10 12.05
CA PHE A 102 8.77 -1.68 12.79
C PHE A 102 10.03 -2.35 12.24
N VAL A 103 10.98 -1.57 11.73
CA VAL A 103 12.28 -2.03 11.21
C VAL A 103 13.41 -1.21 11.85
N GLY A 104 13.97 -1.71 12.95
CA GLY A 104 14.95 -0.95 13.74
C GLY A 104 14.34 0.33 14.30
N ASP A 105 14.95 1.47 13.94
CA ASP A 105 14.51 2.83 14.29
C ASP A 105 13.55 3.44 13.23
N LEU A 106 13.22 2.69 12.18
CA LEU A 106 12.26 3.09 11.17
C LEU A 106 10.89 2.49 11.46
N VAL A 107 9.87 3.33 11.41
CA VAL A 107 8.46 2.91 11.39
C VAL A 107 7.87 3.24 10.04
N LEU A 108 7.34 2.24 9.37
CA LEU A 108 6.60 2.36 8.12
C LEU A 108 5.10 2.35 8.41
N SER A 109 4.31 3.01 7.57
CA SER A 109 2.85 3.00 7.66
C SER A 109 2.22 2.73 6.31
N ILE A 110 1.20 1.88 6.33
CA ILE A 110 0.34 1.56 5.18
C ILE A 110 -1.12 1.52 5.62
N VAL A 111 -2.04 1.66 4.66
CA VAL A 111 -3.46 1.35 4.85
C VAL A 111 -3.91 0.42 3.72
N PRO A 112 -4.62 -0.70 3.99
CA PRO A 112 -5.03 -1.63 2.93
C PRO A 112 -6.03 -1.07 1.91
N ASP A 113 -6.78 -0.02 2.25
CA ASP A 113 -7.82 0.56 1.40
C ASP A 113 -8.04 2.05 1.73
N GLY A 114 -8.78 2.77 0.89
CA GLY A 114 -9.11 4.18 1.04
C GLY A 114 -8.07 5.12 0.41
N GLU A 115 -8.22 6.42 0.64
CA GLU A 115 -7.40 7.46 0.00
C GLU A 115 -5.90 7.36 0.35
N GLY A 116 -5.56 6.77 1.50
CA GLY A 116 -4.19 6.53 1.94
C GLY A 116 -3.57 5.24 1.39
N ALA A 117 -4.33 4.37 0.72
CA ALA A 117 -3.82 3.10 0.20
C ALA A 117 -2.62 3.20 -0.78
N PRO A 118 -2.46 4.24 -1.62
CA PRO A 118 -1.28 4.36 -2.47
C PRO A 118 -0.07 4.94 -1.74
N LEU A 119 -0.14 5.22 -0.44
CA LEU A 119 0.88 5.97 0.27
C LEU A 119 1.68 5.07 1.22
N LEU A 120 3.01 5.19 1.17
CA LEU A 120 3.93 4.63 2.16
C LEU A 120 4.46 5.77 3.01
N GLU A 121 4.01 5.92 4.26
CA GLU A 121 4.67 6.88 5.18
C GLU A 121 5.84 6.21 5.89
N MET A 122 6.83 7.03 6.21
CA MET A 122 8.02 6.66 6.94
C MET A 122 8.22 7.63 8.10
N SER A 123 8.62 7.07 9.23
CA SER A 123 8.99 7.78 10.44
C SER A 123 10.28 7.19 10.96
N GLU A 124 11.40 7.87 10.71
CA GLU A 124 12.73 7.47 11.17
C GLU A 124 13.03 8.17 12.50
N PHE A 125 13.21 7.42 13.59
CA PHE A 125 13.57 7.99 14.88
C PHE A 125 15.01 8.53 14.83
N VAL A 126 15.16 9.82 15.15
CA VAL A 126 16.45 10.50 15.28
C VAL A 126 16.83 10.75 16.75
N GLU A 127 15.82 10.72 17.63
CA GLU A 127 15.93 10.77 19.08
C GLU A 127 14.84 9.88 19.69
N GLU A 128 14.84 9.70 21.02
CA GLU A 128 13.91 8.81 21.72
C GLU A 128 12.42 9.15 21.51
N THR A 129 12.08 10.43 21.28
CA THR A 129 10.70 10.91 21.06
C THR A 129 10.54 11.75 19.80
N ARG A 130 11.59 11.84 18.97
CA ARG A 130 11.57 12.66 17.76
C ARG A 130 11.90 11.83 16.54
N SER A 131 11.21 12.13 15.46
CA SER A 131 11.34 11.37 14.21
C SER A 131 11.27 12.28 13.00
N ARG A 132 12.06 11.95 11.99
CA ARG A 132 11.98 12.52 10.66
C ARG A 132 10.80 11.90 9.90
N LYS A 133 9.99 12.71 9.23
CA LYS A 133 8.81 12.27 8.49
C LYS A 133 9.06 12.32 6.99
N ALA A 134 8.53 11.32 6.29
CA ALA A 134 8.60 11.24 4.84
C ALA A 134 7.44 10.40 4.30
N GLU A 135 7.14 10.56 3.01
CA GLU A 135 6.09 9.81 2.33
C GLU A 135 6.47 9.53 0.88
N LEU A 136 6.11 8.35 0.37
CA LEU A 136 6.14 8.05 -1.06
C LEU A 136 4.75 7.67 -1.57
N HIS A 137 4.43 8.08 -2.79
CA HIS A 137 3.23 7.64 -3.50
C HIS A 137 3.57 6.51 -4.46
N MET A 138 2.82 5.43 -4.38
CA MET A 138 2.97 4.20 -5.13
C MET A 138 1.81 4.06 -6.15
N PRO A 139 2.01 3.37 -7.28
CA PRO A 139 3.21 2.66 -7.67
C PRO A 139 4.34 3.58 -8.17
N ILE A 140 5.59 3.15 -7.99
CA ILE A 140 6.79 3.82 -8.49
C ILE A 140 7.30 3.08 -9.74
N ALA A 141 7.18 3.71 -10.90
CA ALA A 141 7.58 3.13 -12.18
C ALA A 141 9.02 3.48 -12.60
N THR A 142 9.61 4.51 -11.99
CA THR A 142 10.95 5.02 -12.30
C THR A 142 11.72 5.26 -11.02
N PRO A 143 13.06 5.13 -11.02
CA PRO A 143 13.84 5.40 -9.83
C PRO A 143 13.55 6.77 -9.23
N VAL A 144 13.42 6.84 -7.91
CA VAL A 144 13.20 8.06 -7.14
C VAL A 144 14.50 8.51 -6.45
N SER A 145 14.65 9.82 -6.27
CA SER A 145 15.80 10.38 -5.54
C SER A 145 15.63 10.21 -4.02
N SER A 146 16.72 10.35 -3.26
CA SER A 146 16.67 10.45 -1.80
C SER A 146 15.86 11.65 -1.30
N ALA A 147 15.65 12.69 -2.13
CA ALA A 147 14.85 13.85 -1.77
C ALA A 147 13.34 13.61 -1.88
N ALA A 148 12.92 12.72 -2.79
CA ALA A 148 11.51 12.52 -3.12
C ALA A 148 10.61 12.20 -1.90
N PRO A 149 11.04 11.39 -0.92
CA PRO A 149 10.23 11.13 0.27
C PRO A 149 9.95 12.37 1.13
N TYR A 150 10.94 13.27 1.25
CA TYR A 150 10.84 14.49 2.06
C TYR A 150 10.05 15.58 1.32
N GLU A 151 10.34 15.77 0.03
CA GLU A 151 9.66 16.77 -0.80
C GLU A 151 8.15 16.55 -0.86
N ARG A 152 7.71 15.30 -0.79
CA ARG A 152 6.29 14.94 -0.84
C ARG A 152 5.48 15.42 0.35
N VAL A 153 6.10 15.52 1.54
CA VAL A 153 5.39 15.96 2.74
C VAL A 153 5.45 17.47 2.95
N LEU A 154 6.23 18.20 2.13
CA LEU A 154 6.37 19.65 2.27
C LEU A 154 5.05 20.38 2.04
N TYR A 155 4.76 21.33 2.92
CA TYR A 155 3.61 22.21 2.82
C TYR A 155 3.95 23.60 3.38
N GLU A 156 3.86 24.62 2.52
CA GLU A 156 4.24 26.00 2.83
C GLU A 156 5.66 26.12 3.41
N THR A 157 5.79 26.31 4.73
CA THR A 157 7.08 26.49 5.43
C THR A 157 7.45 25.32 6.35
N GLY A 158 6.63 24.27 6.35
CA GLY A 158 6.83 23.05 7.15
C GLY A 158 6.35 21.84 6.36
N THR A 159 5.66 20.91 7.04
CA THR A 159 5.08 19.73 6.41
C THR A 159 3.58 19.59 6.66
N THR A 160 2.92 18.74 5.87
CA THR A 160 1.55 18.29 6.15
C THR A 160 1.45 17.53 7.49
N CYS A 161 2.55 16.97 7.98
CA CYS A 161 2.63 16.26 9.26
C CYS A 161 2.58 17.21 10.46
N GLY A 162 3.05 18.46 10.32
CA GLY A 162 3.10 19.45 11.40
C GLY A 162 1.73 19.81 12.00
N GLY A 163 0.63 19.53 11.28
CA GLY A 163 -0.74 19.70 11.80
C GLY A 163 -1.08 18.71 12.93
N CYS A 164 -0.48 17.53 12.92
CA CYS A 164 -0.67 16.50 13.96
C CYS A 164 0.52 16.43 14.91
N HIS A 165 1.73 16.57 14.37
CA HIS A 165 2.97 16.43 15.11
C HIS A 165 3.49 17.80 15.55
N ARG A 166 3.57 18.04 16.86
CA ARG A 166 4.04 19.30 17.42
C ARG A 166 5.56 19.43 17.34
N SER A 167 6.03 20.67 17.52
CA SER A 167 7.45 21.01 17.59
C SER A 167 8.24 20.56 16.36
N GLU A 168 7.66 20.82 15.19
CA GLU A 168 8.32 20.58 13.91
C GLU A 168 9.46 21.59 13.71
N GLU A 169 10.62 21.06 13.34
CA GLU A 169 11.84 21.81 13.10
C GLU A 169 12.55 21.25 11.87
N ARG A 170 13.29 22.11 11.17
CA ARG A 170 14.11 21.69 10.03
C ARG A 170 15.24 20.80 10.53
N ASP A 171 15.47 19.71 9.80
CA ASP A 171 16.56 18.78 10.07
C ASP A 171 17.81 19.20 9.28
N GLU A 172 18.74 19.86 9.96
CA GLU A 172 19.99 20.34 9.36
C GLU A 172 20.97 19.21 9.02
N THR A 173 20.68 17.95 9.38
CA THR A 173 21.51 16.79 8.98
C THR A 173 21.21 16.33 7.54
N ILE A 174 20.10 16.79 6.96
CA ILE A 174 19.74 16.56 5.57
C ILE A 174 20.05 17.84 4.79
N ASP A 175 21.09 17.81 3.96
CA ASP A 175 21.61 19.00 3.26
C ASP A 175 21.16 19.12 1.79
N PHE A 176 20.57 18.06 1.24
CA PHE A 176 20.17 17.98 -0.17
C PHE A 176 18.71 18.37 -0.44
N THR A 177 17.89 18.51 0.60
CA THR A 177 16.49 18.96 0.51
C THR A 177 16.01 19.45 1.88
N ASP A 178 14.84 20.09 1.92
CA ASP A 178 14.20 20.41 3.19
C ASP A 178 13.56 19.16 3.79
N ALA A 179 14.07 18.75 4.95
CA ALA A 179 13.50 17.70 5.77
C ALA A 179 13.15 18.24 7.15
N PHE A 180 12.19 17.62 7.80
CA PHE A 180 11.68 18.07 9.09
C PHE A 180 11.62 16.92 10.09
N VAL A 181 11.93 17.26 11.34
CA VAL A 181 11.79 16.40 12.51
C VAL A 181 10.72 16.99 13.42
N SER A 182 9.85 16.12 13.92
CA SER A 182 8.77 16.49 14.83
C SER A 182 8.61 15.43 15.93
N GLY A 183 7.77 15.71 16.93
CA GLY A 183 7.44 14.71 17.95
C GLY A 183 6.83 13.44 17.34
N ALA A 184 7.35 12.27 17.72
CA ALA A 184 6.75 10.99 17.38
C ALA A 184 5.44 10.81 18.18
N LEU A 185 4.46 10.14 17.57
CA LEU A 185 3.17 9.86 18.19
C LEU A 185 2.87 8.37 18.04
N ARG A 186 2.29 7.77 19.08
CA ARG A 186 1.74 6.41 19.04
C ARG A 186 0.21 6.45 18.98
N PRO A 187 -0.46 5.42 18.46
CA PRO A 187 -1.91 5.31 18.53
C PRO A 187 -2.41 5.26 19.97
N ARG A 188 -3.67 5.64 20.20
CA ARG A 188 -4.32 5.42 21.49
C ARG A 188 -4.61 3.93 21.68
N ASP A 189 -4.58 3.49 22.93
CA ASP A 189 -4.78 2.07 23.28
C ASP A 189 -6.18 1.57 22.90
N ASP A 190 -7.20 2.45 22.91
CA ASP A 190 -8.59 2.14 22.53
C ASP A 190 -8.81 2.09 21.02
N ASP A 191 -7.87 2.59 20.23
CA ASP A 191 -7.91 2.51 18.76
C ASP A 191 -7.13 1.29 18.21
N LEU A 192 -6.53 0.45 19.06
CA LEU A 192 -5.69 -0.67 18.59
C LEU A 192 -6.52 -1.82 18.02
N VAL A 193 -6.01 -2.43 16.95
CA VAL A 193 -6.58 -3.62 16.31
C VAL A 193 -5.70 -4.82 16.61
N ASP A 194 -6.33 -5.88 17.12
CA ASP A 194 -5.66 -7.14 17.40
C ASP A 194 -5.09 -7.80 16.13
N LEU A 195 -3.91 -8.39 16.23
CA LEU A 195 -3.24 -9.02 15.08
C LEU A 195 -4.02 -10.21 14.51
N ASP A 196 -4.73 -10.99 15.33
CA ASP A 196 -5.56 -12.08 14.85
C ASP A 196 -6.84 -11.57 14.16
N ALA A 197 -7.36 -10.41 14.58
CA ALA A 197 -8.44 -9.74 13.85
C ALA A 197 -7.96 -9.28 12.46
N LEU A 198 -6.79 -8.63 12.37
CA LEU A 198 -6.20 -8.25 11.08
C LEU A 198 -5.90 -9.48 10.20
N ARG A 199 -5.42 -10.58 10.78
CA ARG A 199 -5.24 -11.85 10.05
C ARG A 199 -6.56 -12.43 9.56
N SER A 200 -7.64 -12.28 10.33
CA SER A 200 -8.98 -12.72 9.91
C SER A 200 -9.48 -11.94 8.70
N GLU A 201 -9.18 -10.64 8.62
CA GLU A 201 -9.48 -9.81 7.44
C GLU A 201 -8.77 -10.30 6.17
N TRP A 202 -7.53 -10.79 6.29
CA TRP A 202 -6.81 -11.42 5.18
C TRP A 202 -7.48 -12.72 4.75
N LEU A 203 -7.79 -13.61 5.70
CA LEU A 203 -8.41 -14.91 5.41
C LEU A 203 -9.81 -14.80 4.83
N ALA A 204 -10.54 -13.74 5.18
CA ALA A 204 -11.89 -13.45 4.68
C ALA A 204 -11.91 -12.62 3.39
N CYS A 205 -10.75 -12.14 2.93
CA CYS A 205 -10.67 -11.23 1.79
C CYS A 205 -11.13 -11.90 0.49
N SER A 206 -11.84 -11.16 -0.37
CA SER A 206 -12.29 -11.63 -1.69
C SER A 206 -11.51 -10.93 -2.81
N PRO A 207 -10.48 -11.57 -3.42
CA PRO A 207 -9.68 -10.93 -4.48
C PRO A 207 -10.48 -10.55 -5.72
N GLN A 208 -11.68 -11.12 -5.91
CA GLN A 208 -12.57 -10.77 -7.01
C GLN A 208 -13.36 -9.48 -6.75
N GLU A 209 -13.62 -9.15 -5.49
CA GLU A 209 -14.41 -7.98 -5.09
C GLU A 209 -13.53 -6.80 -4.64
N GLU A 210 -12.40 -7.09 -4.00
CA GLU A 210 -11.51 -6.13 -3.35
C GLU A 210 -10.02 -6.45 -3.66
N PRO A 211 -9.62 -6.45 -4.94
CA PRO A 211 -8.32 -6.96 -5.39
C PRO A 211 -7.14 -6.27 -4.71
N ASP A 212 -7.16 -4.93 -4.59
CA ASP A 212 -6.04 -4.16 -4.06
C ASP A 212 -5.87 -4.39 -2.55
N ARG A 213 -6.97 -4.40 -1.79
CA ARG A 213 -6.95 -4.70 -0.35
C ARG A 213 -6.43 -6.11 -0.09
N CYS A 214 -6.90 -7.10 -0.85
CA CYS A 214 -6.43 -8.48 -0.69
C CYS A 214 -4.96 -8.62 -1.02
N ALA A 215 -4.47 -7.95 -2.08
CA ALA A 215 -3.05 -7.99 -2.43
C ALA A 215 -2.17 -7.40 -1.31
N MET A 216 -2.61 -6.32 -0.66
CA MET A 216 -1.90 -5.74 0.49
C MET A 216 -1.82 -6.72 1.67
N LEU A 217 -2.96 -7.30 2.05
CA LEU A 217 -3.05 -8.23 3.17
C LEU A 217 -2.31 -9.54 2.88
N GLU A 218 -2.35 -10.03 1.64
CA GLU A 218 -1.57 -11.17 1.19
C GLU A 218 -0.07 -10.89 1.28
N ALA A 219 0.41 -9.75 0.77
CA ALA A 219 1.81 -9.37 0.88
C ALA A 219 2.28 -9.24 2.34
N LEU A 220 1.39 -8.80 3.24
CA LEU A 220 1.67 -8.73 4.66
C LEU A 220 1.85 -10.12 5.28
N PHE A 221 0.98 -11.09 4.99
CA PHE A 221 0.93 -12.35 5.76
C PHE A 221 1.45 -13.60 5.04
N ALA A 222 1.47 -13.64 3.71
CA ALA A 222 1.76 -14.87 2.95
C ALA A 222 3.24 -15.24 2.89
N HIS A 223 4.15 -14.29 3.17
CA HIS A 223 5.58 -14.42 2.88
C HIS A 223 6.46 -14.67 4.11
N GLY A 224 5.86 -14.92 5.28
CA GLY A 224 6.57 -15.37 6.48
C GLY A 224 5.89 -14.91 7.77
N LEU A 225 6.65 -14.97 8.87
CA LEU A 225 6.11 -14.64 10.19
C LEU A 225 5.73 -13.15 10.28
N VAL A 226 4.55 -12.88 10.84
CA VAL A 226 4.12 -11.56 11.29
C VAL A 226 3.86 -11.64 12.78
N ALA A 227 4.46 -10.73 13.54
CA ALA A 227 4.37 -10.68 15.00
C ALA A 227 3.93 -9.29 15.47
N HIS A 228 3.24 -9.25 16.60
CA HIS A 228 2.85 -7.99 17.22
C HIS A 228 4.06 -7.31 17.87
N ARG A 229 4.16 -5.99 17.75
CA ARG A 229 5.08 -5.14 18.50
C ARG A 229 4.42 -3.81 18.76
N SER A 230 4.36 -3.37 20.01
CA SER A 230 3.83 -2.05 20.34
C SER A 230 4.86 -0.94 20.24
N PHE A 231 4.39 0.28 19.99
CA PHE A 231 5.18 1.48 20.22
C PHE A 231 5.69 1.54 21.68
N PRO A 232 6.87 2.13 21.94
CA PRO A 232 7.31 2.37 23.30
C PRO A 232 6.32 3.26 24.08
N GLU A 233 6.06 2.91 25.34
CA GLU A 233 5.04 3.58 26.18
C GLU A 233 5.32 5.06 26.42
N HIS A 234 6.59 5.48 26.36
CA HIS A 234 7.01 6.86 26.57
C HIS A 234 6.73 7.77 25.36
N ILE A 235 6.38 7.20 24.20
CA ILE A 235 5.93 7.97 23.04
C ILE A 235 4.52 8.50 23.34
N PRO A 236 4.27 9.82 23.19
CA PRO A 236 2.96 10.40 23.44
C PRO A 236 1.91 9.90 22.45
N THR A 237 0.66 9.85 22.88
CA THR A 237 -0.48 9.57 22.00
C THR A 237 -1.01 10.86 21.39
N LEU A 238 -1.61 10.78 20.20
CA LEU A 238 -2.47 11.84 19.66
C LEU A 238 -3.86 11.80 20.31
#